data_AF-A0A662I331-F1
#
_entry.id   AF-A0A662I331-F1
#
_cell.length_a   1.000
_cell.length_b   1.000
_cell.length_c   1.000
_cell.angle_alpha   90.00
_cell.angle_beta   90.00
_cell.angle_gamma   90.00
#
_symmetry.space_group_name_H-M   'P 1'
#
loop_
_entity.id
_entity.type
_entity.pdbx_description
1 polymer ?
#
loop_
_entity_poly.entity_id
_entity_poly.type
_entity_poly.pdbx_seq_one_letter_code
_entity_poly.pdbx_strand_id
1 'polypeptide(L)'
;MEVSRSLKELSKLAGDPELLERLEYYVNRLRELLSSPRRRFSRAAHVPTKPGVYVVWRDSVIIYVGSSRDLRRRLLGEHLRGNVDGSRLRRALSWDLGIAPIGVRAKLSRAEEERI
;
A
#
# COMPACT_ATOMS: atom_id res chain seq x y z
N MET A 1 1.63 -19.88 -17.05
CA MET A 1 2.53 -21.03 -16.82
C MET A 1 3.81 -20.59 -16.09
N GLU A 2 3.67 -19.79 -15.03
CA GLU A 2 4.79 -19.04 -14.38
C GLU A 2 5.13 -19.60 -12.98
N VAL A 3 4.17 -20.29 -12.36
CA VAL A 3 4.26 -20.91 -11.02
C VAL A 3 5.42 -21.93 -10.92
N SER A 4 5.74 -22.64 -12.01
CA SER A 4 6.79 -23.66 -12.03
C SER A 4 8.19 -23.11 -11.78
N ARG A 5 8.47 -21.89 -12.25
CA ARG A 5 9.79 -21.24 -12.07
C ARG A 5 9.93 -20.72 -10.65
N SER A 6 8.91 -20.04 -10.13
CA SER A 6 8.89 -19.54 -8.75
C SER A 6 9.02 -20.68 -7.74
N LEU A 7 8.34 -21.82 -7.95
CA LEU A 7 8.47 -22.99 -7.08
C LEU A 7 9.88 -23.61 -7.11
N LYS A 8 10.55 -23.64 -8.26
CA LYS A 8 11.95 -24.08 -8.38
C LYS A 8 12.95 -23.13 -7.72
N GLU A 9 12.68 -21.84 -7.70
CA GLU A 9 13.51 -20.87 -6.97
C GLU A 9 13.26 -20.96 -5.47
N LEU A 10 12.00 -21.13 -5.04
CA LEU A 10 11.65 -21.39 -3.65
C LEU A 10 12.27 -22.69 -3.12
N SER A 11 12.33 -23.76 -3.93
CA SER A 11 12.96 -25.02 -3.51
C SER A 11 14.47 -24.91 -3.28
N LYS A 12 15.14 -23.92 -3.90
CA LYS A 12 16.56 -23.64 -3.63
C LYS A 12 16.77 -22.93 -2.29
N LEU A 13 15.76 -22.21 -1.79
CA LEU A 13 15.78 -21.60 -0.46
C LEU A 13 15.72 -22.66 0.66
N ALA A 14 15.24 -23.88 0.35
CA ALA A 14 15.14 -24.97 1.32
C ALA A 14 16.49 -25.45 1.88
N GLY A 15 17.61 -25.08 1.24
CA GLY A 15 18.96 -25.34 1.72
C GLY A 15 19.47 -24.33 2.76
N ASP A 16 18.73 -23.26 3.02
CA ASP A 16 19.07 -22.19 3.97
C ASP A 16 17.94 -22.03 5.01
N PRO A 17 18.08 -22.64 6.20
CA PRO A 17 17.07 -22.58 7.25
C PRO A 17 16.71 -21.15 7.69
N GLU A 18 17.68 -20.23 7.74
CA GLU A 18 17.43 -18.83 8.15
C GLU A 18 16.57 -18.11 7.10
N LEU A 19 16.80 -18.40 5.83
CA LEU A 19 16.01 -17.84 4.74
C LEU A 19 14.58 -18.38 4.72
N LEU A 20 14.39 -19.65 5.05
CA LEU A 20 13.07 -20.26 5.22
C LEU A 20 12.31 -19.63 6.39
N GLU A 21 12.96 -19.46 7.55
CA GLU A 21 12.36 -18.80 8.71
C GLU A 21 11.94 -17.36 8.40
N ARG A 22 12.79 -16.60 7.71
CA ARG A 22 12.45 -15.24 7.26
C ARG A 22 11.27 -15.23 6.30
N LEU A 23 11.21 -16.17 5.35
CA LEU A 23 10.10 -16.28 4.42
C LEU A 23 8.79 -16.58 5.17
N GLU A 24 8.81 -17.56 6.07
CA GLU A 24 7.65 -17.91 6.89
C GLU A 24 7.17 -16.71 7.71
N TYR A 25 8.10 -15.99 8.35
CA TYR A 25 7.80 -14.76 9.07
C TYR A 25 7.07 -13.74 8.19
N TYR A 26 7.58 -13.44 7.00
CA TYR A 26 6.95 -12.46 6.10
C TYR A 26 5.62 -12.94 5.53
N VAL A 27 5.47 -14.24 5.22
CA VAL A 27 4.20 -14.82 4.78
C VAL A 27 3.14 -14.69 5.88
N ASN A 28 3.50 -14.95 7.14
CA ASN A 28 2.59 -14.80 8.27
C ASN A 28 2.21 -13.33 8.48
N ARG A 29 3.16 -12.39 8.40
CA ARG A 29 2.86 -10.94 8.45
C ARG A 29 1.95 -10.48 7.30
N LEU A 30 2.14 -11.02 6.10
CA LEU A 30 1.27 -10.72 4.97
C LEU A 30 -0.15 -11.24 5.21
N ARG A 31 -0.30 -12.46 5.74
CA ARG A 31 -1.61 -13.03 6.12
C ARG A 31 -2.31 -12.18 7.18
N GLU A 32 -1.60 -11.77 8.23
CA GLU A 32 -2.12 -10.86 9.25
C GLU A 32 -2.58 -9.53 8.65
N LEU A 33 -1.78 -8.93 7.76
CA LEU A 33 -2.12 -7.66 7.11
C LEU A 33 -3.36 -7.78 6.23
N LEU A 34 -3.47 -8.86 5.44
CA LEU A 34 -4.58 -9.07 4.50
C LEU A 34 -5.88 -9.51 5.20
N SER A 35 -5.78 -10.15 6.37
CA SER A 35 -6.93 -10.54 7.20
C SER A 35 -7.39 -9.45 8.18
N SER A 36 -6.58 -8.41 8.38
CA SER A 36 -6.92 -7.29 9.26
C SER A 36 -8.19 -6.57 8.80
N PRO A 37 -9.06 -6.11 9.73
CA PRO A 37 -10.27 -5.38 9.37
C PRO A 37 -9.97 -4.16 8.51
N ARG A 38 -10.64 -4.07 7.35
CA ARG A 38 -10.56 -2.90 6.48
C ARG A 38 -11.25 -1.73 7.18
N ARG A 39 -10.58 -0.58 7.21
CA ARG A 39 -11.14 0.65 7.78
C ARG A 39 -11.36 1.67 6.68
N ARG A 40 -12.47 2.40 6.74
CA ARG A 40 -12.73 3.51 5.83
C ARG A 40 -11.64 4.58 6.01
N PHE A 41 -11.05 5.00 4.90
CA PHE A 41 -10.06 6.05 4.90
C PHE A 41 -10.72 7.40 5.21
N SER A 42 -10.65 7.82 6.48
CA SER A 42 -11.34 9.00 7.00
C SER A 42 -10.58 9.59 8.19
N ARG A 43 -10.86 10.86 8.54
CA ARG A 43 -10.20 11.55 9.66
C ARG A 43 -10.47 10.90 11.03
N ALA A 44 -11.62 10.25 11.17
CA ALA A 44 -12.03 9.57 12.40
C ALA A 44 -11.48 8.13 12.50
N ALA A 45 -10.77 7.64 11.48
CA ALA A 45 -10.22 6.29 11.51
C ALA A 45 -9.19 6.14 12.63
N HIS A 46 -9.34 5.08 13.42
CA HIS A 46 -8.34 4.72 14.41
C HIS A 46 -7.10 4.14 13.72
N VAL A 47 -6.10 4.99 13.53
CA VAL A 47 -4.81 4.65 12.89
C VAL A 47 -3.71 4.74 13.95
N PRO A 48 -2.88 3.69 14.12
CA PRO A 48 -1.84 3.69 15.15
C PRO A 48 -0.70 4.65 14.81
N THR A 49 -0.02 5.17 15.82
CA THR A 49 1.14 6.08 15.69
C THR A 49 2.49 5.35 15.59
N LYS A 50 2.47 4.02 15.45
CA LYS A 50 3.68 3.18 15.38
C LYS A 50 4.12 2.90 13.93
N PRO A 51 5.37 2.45 13.72
CA PRO A 51 5.82 1.96 12.42
C PRO A 51 4.99 0.78 11.90
N GLY A 52 4.85 0.67 10.58
CA GLY A 52 4.22 -0.49 9.97
C GLY A 52 4.00 -0.37 8.46
N VAL A 53 3.33 -1.39 7.92
CA VAL A 53 2.91 -1.50 6.51
C VAL A 53 1.39 -1.35 6.46
N TYR A 54 0.87 -0.75 5.39
CA TYR A 54 -0.55 -0.59 5.14
C TYR A 54 -0.87 -0.86 3.67
N VAL A 55 -2.12 -1.25 3.45
CA VAL A 55 -2.70 -1.48 2.13
C VAL A 55 -3.89 -0.56 1.97
N VAL A 56 -3.98 0.11 0.82
CA VAL A 56 -5.14 0.90 0.43
C VAL A 56 -5.92 0.12 -0.60
N TRP A 57 -7.19 -0.08 -0.29
CA TRP A 57 -8.15 -0.78 -1.14
C TRP A 57 -9.10 0.22 -1.77
N ARG A 58 -9.44 -0.02 -3.02
CA ARG A 58 -10.61 0.55 -3.69
C ARG A 58 -11.48 -0.62 -4.11
N ASP A 59 -12.67 -0.70 -3.54
CA ASP A 59 -13.56 -1.86 -3.66
C ASP A 59 -12.85 -3.16 -3.26
N SER A 60 -12.58 -4.04 -4.23
CA SER A 60 -11.86 -5.31 -4.03
C SER A 60 -10.43 -5.30 -4.56
N VAL A 61 -9.94 -4.17 -5.04
CA VAL A 61 -8.61 -4.04 -5.67
C VAL A 61 -7.65 -3.32 -4.73
N ILE A 62 -6.44 -3.86 -4.59
CA ILE A 62 -5.33 -3.17 -3.93
C ILE A 62 -4.76 -2.15 -4.90
N ILE A 63 -4.90 -0.87 -4.57
CA ILE A 63 -4.42 0.22 -5.43
C ILE A 63 -3.08 0.79 -4.95
N TYR A 64 -2.70 0.52 -3.69
CA TYR A 64 -1.46 1.03 -3.13
C TYR A 64 -1.03 0.24 -1.89
N VAL A 65 0.28 0.01 -1.77
CA VAL A 65 0.91 -0.54 -0.58
C VAL A 65 2.00 0.43 -0.14
N GLY A 66 2.07 0.71 1.15
CA GLY A 66 3.09 1.60 1.70
C GLY A 66 3.54 1.19 3.08
N SER A 67 4.67 1.76 3.50
CA SER A 67 5.18 1.65 4.87
C SER A 67 5.45 3.04 5.44
N SER A 68 5.46 3.15 6.77
CA SER A 68 5.80 4.39 7.48
C SER A 68 6.37 4.07 8.85
N ARG A 69 7.17 5.00 9.41
CA ARG A 69 7.57 4.99 10.82
C ARG A 69 6.46 5.52 11.75
N ASP A 70 5.49 6.24 11.19
CA ASP A 70 4.28 6.70 11.87
C ASP A 70 3.11 6.57 10.89
N LEU A 71 2.28 5.55 11.09
CA LEU A 71 1.14 5.27 10.21
C LEU A 71 0.09 6.38 10.26
N ARG A 72 -0.18 6.95 11.45
CA ARG A 72 -1.18 8.00 11.62
C ARG A 72 -0.79 9.27 10.87
N ARG A 73 0.46 9.71 11.01
CA ARG A 73 0.98 10.88 10.28
C ARG A 73 0.90 10.66 8.77
N ARG A 74 1.36 9.50 8.30
CA ARG A 74 1.37 9.17 6.87
C ARG A 74 -0.04 9.10 6.27
N LEU A 75 -0.93 8.34 6.91
CA LEU A 75 -2.28 8.10 6.39
C LEU A 75 -3.17 9.33 6.53
N LEU A 76 -3.27 9.91 7.73
CA LEU A 76 -4.23 10.99 7.98
C LEU A 76 -3.67 12.39 7.72
N GLY A 77 -2.36 12.58 7.82
CA GLY A 77 -1.69 13.86 7.56
C GLY A 77 -1.30 14.00 6.10
N GLU A 78 -0.48 13.08 5.61
CA GLU A 78 0.14 13.23 4.28
C GLU A 78 -0.78 12.72 3.17
N HIS A 79 -1.42 11.56 3.35
CA HIS A 79 -2.27 10.98 2.31
C HIS A 79 -3.66 11.60 2.26
N LEU A 80 -4.37 11.67 3.39
CA LEU A 80 -5.75 12.17 3.44
C LEU A 80 -5.83 13.70 3.30
N ARG A 81 -4.88 14.44 3.88
CA ARG A 81 -4.86 15.92 3.88
C ARG A 81 -3.85 16.54 2.90
N GLY A 82 -2.93 15.75 2.35
CA GLY A 82 -1.97 16.26 1.38
C GLY A 82 -2.54 16.41 -0.03
N ASN A 83 -1.67 16.74 -0.97
CA ASN A 83 -1.96 16.99 -2.38
C ASN A 83 -1.28 15.96 -3.28
N VAL A 84 -1.58 15.95 -4.58
CA VAL A 84 -0.95 15.00 -5.54
C VAL A 84 0.57 15.18 -5.71
N ASP A 85 1.08 16.35 -5.38
CA ASP A 85 2.51 16.67 -5.44
C ASP A 85 3.31 15.97 -4.33
N GLY A 86 2.78 15.96 -3.10
CA GLY A 86 3.42 15.35 -1.93
C GLY A 86 2.99 13.90 -1.64
N SER A 87 1.81 13.50 -2.11
CA SER A 87 1.20 12.22 -1.78
C SER A 87 1.30 11.23 -2.95
N ARG A 88 2.21 10.26 -2.84
CA ARG A 88 2.31 9.14 -3.81
C ARG A 88 0.99 8.38 -3.97
N LEU A 89 0.22 8.21 -2.88
CA LEU A 89 -1.10 7.60 -2.94
C LEU A 89 -2.06 8.45 -3.78
N ARG A 90 -2.17 9.75 -3.52
CA ARG A 90 -3.09 10.61 -4.28
C ARG A 90 -2.69 10.67 -5.75
N ARG A 91 -1.39 10.65 -6.05
CA ARG A 91 -0.91 10.54 -7.43
C ARG A 91 -1.34 9.24 -8.10
N ALA A 92 -1.14 8.10 -7.44
CA ALA A 92 -1.61 6.81 -7.94
C ALA A 92 -3.14 6.80 -8.16
N LEU A 93 -3.90 7.35 -7.20
CA LEU A 93 -5.35 7.51 -7.32
C LEU A 93 -5.75 8.41 -8.49
N SER A 94 -5.04 9.52 -8.71
CA SER A 94 -5.35 10.43 -9.82
C SER A 94 -5.21 9.75 -11.18
N TRP A 95 -4.24 8.83 -11.32
CA TRP A 95 -4.07 8.02 -12.51
C TRP A 95 -5.15 6.94 -12.63
N ASP A 96 -5.43 6.22 -11.53
CA ASP A 96 -6.46 5.17 -11.46
C ASP A 96 -7.86 5.72 -11.76
N LEU A 97 -8.14 6.95 -11.37
CA LEU A 97 -9.41 7.65 -11.62
C LEU A 97 -9.49 8.30 -13.02
N GLY A 98 -8.40 8.26 -13.80
CA GLY A 98 -8.33 8.96 -15.09
C GLY A 98 -8.37 10.48 -14.98
N ILE A 99 -8.07 11.04 -13.80
CA ILE A 99 -7.99 12.49 -13.57
C ILE A 99 -6.68 13.05 -14.12
N ALA A 100 -5.59 12.29 -14.01
CA ALA A 100 -4.28 12.64 -14.55
C ALA A 100 -3.74 11.56 -15.49
N PRO A 101 -2.94 11.92 -16.51
CA PRO A 101 -2.27 10.94 -17.36
C PRO A 101 -1.22 10.15 -16.59
N ILE A 102 -1.19 8.83 -16.82
CA ILE A 102 -0.25 7.89 -16.18
C ILE A 102 1.19 8.31 -16.47
N GLY A 103 2.04 8.28 -15.44
CA GLY A 103 3.48 8.51 -15.58
C GLY A 103 3.89 9.98 -15.64
N VAL A 104 2.94 10.91 -15.72
CA VAL A 104 3.21 12.36 -15.65
C VAL A 104 3.05 12.85 -14.22
N ARG A 105 3.86 13.82 -13.80
CA ARG A 105 3.66 14.51 -12.52
C ARG A 105 2.32 15.24 -12.54
N ALA A 106 1.32 14.67 -11.88
CA ALA A 106 -0.01 15.24 -11.79
C ALA A 106 0.06 16.63 -11.13
N LYS A 107 -0.47 17.64 -11.83
CA LYS A 107 -0.77 18.96 -11.29
C LYS A 107 -2.28 19.15 -11.39
N LEU A 108 -2.95 19.02 -10.25
CA LEU A 108 -4.41 19.06 -10.20
C LEU A 108 -4.88 20.36 -9.54
N SER A 109 -6.01 20.88 -10.02
CA SER A 109 -6.77 21.91 -9.32
C SER A 109 -7.34 21.36 -8.00
N ARG A 110 -7.71 22.24 -7.07
CA ARG A 110 -8.36 21.80 -5.81
C ARG A 110 -9.63 20.97 -6.05
N ALA A 111 -10.43 21.34 -7.04
CA ALA A 111 -11.65 20.60 -7.37
C ALA A 111 -11.35 19.18 -7.87
N GLU A 112 -10.28 19.01 -8.65
CA GLU A 112 -9.82 17.68 -9.09
C GLU A 112 -9.22 16.88 -7.93
N GLU A 113 -8.53 17.55 -7.00
CA GLU A 113 -8.03 16.88 -5.80
C GLU A 113 -9.16 16.40 -4.90
N GLU A 114 -10.26 17.14 -4.76
CA GLU A 114 -11.44 16.72 -3.99
C GLU A 114 -12.13 15.46 -4.54
N ARG A 115 -11.87 15.11 -5.81
CA ARG A 115 -12.37 13.87 -6.45
C ARG A 115 -11.52 12.64 -6.12
N ILE A 116 -10.39 12.82 -5.41
CA ILE A 116 -9.47 11.77 -4.93
C ILE A 116 -9.72 11.48 -3.45
#